data_AF-A0AAU3DH38-F1
#
_entry.id   AF-A0AAU3DH38-F1
#
_cell.length_a   1.000
_cell.length_b   1.000
_cell.length_c   1.000
_cell.angle_alpha   90.00
_cell.angle_beta   90.00
_cell.angle_gamma   90.00
#
_symmetry.space_group_name_H-M   'P 1'
#
loop_
_entity.id
_entity.type
_entity.pdbx_description
1 polymer ?
#
loop_
_entity_poly.entity_id
_entity_poly.type
_entity_poly.pdbx_seq_one_letter_code
_entity_poly.pdbx_strand_id
1 'polypeptide(L)'
;MTDLHPFIAGLPKAELHVHHVGSASPRIVAELAAHHPDSKVPTAPEALADYFTFTDFAHFIDVYLSVVDLIRTPEDVRLLTFEVARDMARQNIRYAELTVTPFSSTRRGIPEQGFMEAIEDARKAAERELGVVLRWCFDIPGEAGLEAAEETTRLAVDLRPEGLVSFGLGGPEIGVDRPQFKPYFDRAIAEGLHSVPHAGETTGPQTVWDALTALRAERIGHGTSSVADPKLLDHLAEQRIALEVCPTSNIATRAVKDIEQHPVREMVQAGVLVTINSDDPPMFGTDLNNEYAVAARILGLDEQGLAALAKNAVEASFLDPAGKRTLSAEIDTYTANWLRDAGR
;
A
#
# COMPACT_ATOMS: atom_id res chain seq x y z
N MET A 1 9.65 22.00 -18.79
CA MET A 1 8.68 20.88 -18.74
C MET A 1 7.35 21.45 -18.35
N THR A 2 6.26 20.93 -18.92
CA THR A 2 4.91 21.26 -18.47
C THR A 2 4.76 20.81 -17.02
N ASP A 3 4.11 21.62 -16.19
CA ASP A 3 3.76 21.23 -14.83
C ASP A 3 2.67 20.14 -14.88
N LEU A 4 3.01 18.92 -14.44
CA LEU A 4 2.12 17.77 -14.48
C LEU A 4 1.24 17.65 -13.22
N HIS A 5 1.50 18.41 -12.16
CA HIS A 5 0.76 18.27 -10.90
C HIS A 5 -0.76 18.46 -11.05
N PRO A 6 -1.25 19.46 -11.83
CA PRO A 6 -2.69 19.61 -12.06
C PRO A 6 -3.34 18.41 -12.76
N PHE A 7 -2.63 17.78 -13.71
CA PHE A 7 -3.09 16.55 -14.37
C PHE A 7 -3.12 15.38 -13.38
N ILE A 8 -2.03 15.19 -12.62
CA ILE A 8 -1.91 14.12 -11.64
C ILE A 8 -3.03 14.22 -10.60
N ALA A 9 -3.30 15.43 -10.07
CA ALA A 9 -4.32 15.64 -9.05
C ALA A 9 -5.73 15.23 -9.53
N GLY A 10 -6.05 15.41 -10.81
CA GLY A 10 -7.34 15.04 -11.40
C GLY A 10 -7.39 13.64 -12.02
N LEU A 11 -6.25 12.95 -12.18
CA LEU A 11 -6.17 11.62 -12.77
C LEU A 11 -6.84 10.58 -11.85
N PRO A 12 -7.81 9.77 -12.30
CA PRO A 12 -8.34 8.66 -11.50
C PRO A 12 -7.27 7.58 -11.29
N LYS A 13 -7.15 7.05 -10.07
CA LYS A 13 -6.08 6.09 -9.72
C LYS A 13 -6.61 4.88 -8.95
N ALA A 14 -5.85 3.79 -9.03
CA ALA A 14 -5.90 2.67 -8.10
C ALA A 14 -4.60 2.63 -7.29
N GLU A 15 -4.66 2.27 -6.01
CA GLU A 15 -3.51 2.09 -5.13
C GLU A 15 -3.49 0.68 -4.54
N LEU A 16 -2.41 -0.06 -4.75
CA LEU A 16 -2.35 -1.49 -4.43
C LEU A 16 -1.41 -1.83 -3.27
N HIS A 17 -0.63 -0.85 -2.82
CA HIS A 17 0.38 -1.02 -1.79
C HIS A 17 0.42 0.20 -0.89
N VAL A 18 -0.38 0.13 0.17
CA VAL A 18 -0.55 1.20 1.13
C VAL A 18 -0.98 0.57 2.45
N HIS A 19 -0.42 1.04 3.57
CA HIS A 19 -0.67 0.46 4.89
C HIS A 19 -1.64 1.29 5.71
N HIS A 20 -2.55 0.62 6.41
CA HIS A 20 -3.62 1.22 7.18
C HIS A 20 -3.13 2.21 8.24
N VAL A 21 -2.23 1.79 9.12
CA VAL A 21 -1.70 2.66 10.18
C VAL A 21 -0.72 3.69 9.62
N GLY A 22 0.11 3.29 8.64
CA GLY A 22 1.02 4.19 7.92
C GLY A 22 0.33 5.37 7.24
N SER A 23 -0.94 5.19 6.86
CA SER A 23 -1.77 6.19 6.22
C SER A 23 -2.42 7.19 7.18
N ALA A 24 -2.19 7.07 8.50
CA ALA A 24 -2.72 8.01 9.48
C ALA A 24 -2.06 9.39 9.32
N SER A 25 -2.73 10.32 8.64
CA SER A 25 -2.24 11.69 8.51
C SER A 25 -2.18 12.39 9.87
N PRO A 26 -1.35 13.45 10.04
CA PRO A 26 -1.28 14.19 11.30
C PRO A 26 -2.65 14.61 11.84
N ARG A 27 -3.57 14.98 10.95
CA ARG A 27 -4.97 15.29 11.30
C ARG A 27 -5.70 14.09 11.94
N ILE A 28 -5.54 12.89 11.36
CA ILE A 28 -6.16 11.66 11.87
C ILE A 28 -5.55 11.30 13.22
N VAL A 29 -4.22 11.39 13.34
CA VAL A 29 -3.51 11.15 14.60
C VAL A 29 -3.95 12.11 15.70
N ALA A 30 -4.18 13.39 15.38
CA ALA A 30 -4.73 14.37 16.32
C ALA A 30 -6.11 13.95 16.86
N GLU A 31 -6.98 13.47 15.97
CA GLU A 31 -8.35 13.06 16.29
C GLU A 31 -8.35 11.80 17.16
N LEU A 32 -7.53 10.80 16.81
CA LEU A 32 -7.31 9.59 17.62
C LEU A 32 -6.71 9.93 19.00
N ALA A 33 -5.72 10.82 19.06
CA ALA A 33 -5.12 11.26 20.33
C ALA A 33 -6.13 12.01 21.22
N ALA A 34 -7.10 12.71 20.63
CA ALA A 34 -8.16 13.37 21.39
C ALA A 34 -9.14 12.38 22.04
N HIS A 35 -9.30 11.16 21.51
CA HIS A 35 -10.07 10.09 22.16
C HIS A 35 -9.35 9.50 23.38
N HIS A 36 -8.02 9.57 23.39
CA HIS A 36 -7.15 8.96 24.40
C HIS A 36 -6.27 10.01 25.09
N PRO A 37 -6.84 10.85 25.99
CA PRO A 37 -6.14 11.98 26.59
C PRO A 37 -4.96 11.59 27.51
N ASP A 38 -4.82 10.32 27.84
CA ASP A 38 -3.68 9.73 28.53
C ASP A 38 -2.47 9.46 27.60
N SER A 39 -2.66 9.58 26.29
CA SER A 39 -1.59 9.45 25.30
C SER A 39 -0.56 10.58 25.39
N LYS A 40 0.68 10.26 25.00
CA LYS A 40 1.77 11.23 24.87
C LYS A 40 1.80 11.91 23.50
N VAL A 41 1.00 11.44 22.55
CA VAL A 41 0.95 11.99 21.19
C VAL A 41 0.26 13.36 21.22
N PRO A 42 0.87 14.41 20.65
CA PRO A 42 0.26 15.75 20.62
C PRO A 42 -1.05 15.78 19.82
N THR A 43 -1.96 16.67 20.19
CA THR A 43 -3.24 16.90 19.46
C THR A 43 -3.24 18.18 18.62
N ALA A 44 -2.30 19.10 18.86
CA ALA A 44 -2.20 20.35 18.12
C ALA A 44 -1.52 20.14 16.75
N PRO A 45 -2.06 20.67 15.64
CA PRO A 45 -1.50 20.47 14.30
C PRO A 45 -0.02 20.86 14.17
N GLU A 46 0.39 21.99 14.76
CA GLU A 46 1.78 22.46 14.71
C GLU A 46 2.72 21.51 15.48
N ALA A 47 2.28 21.04 16.65
CA ALA A 47 3.05 20.10 17.45
C ALA A 47 3.17 18.72 16.77
N LEU A 48 2.16 18.32 15.99
CA LEU A 48 2.21 17.09 15.20
C LEU A 48 3.13 17.22 13.98
N ALA A 49 3.17 18.36 13.31
CA ALA A 49 4.14 18.59 12.23
C ALA A 49 5.59 18.40 12.73
N ASP A 50 5.90 18.94 13.92
CA ASP A 50 7.20 18.71 14.57
C ASP A 50 7.37 17.25 15.03
N TYR A 51 6.31 16.61 15.56
CA TYR A 51 6.34 15.21 16.02
C TYR A 51 6.66 14.21 14.90
N PHE A 52 6.23 14.51 13.67
CA PHE A 52 6.51 13.71 12.48
C PHE A 52 7.84 14.08 11.81
N THR A 53 8.65 14.96 12.41
CA THR A 53 10.00 15.26 11.93
C THR A 53 11.00 14.26 12.53
N PHE A 54 11.32 13.20 11.79
CA PHE A 54 12.18 12.13 12.27
C PHE A 54 13.66 12.52 12.30
N THR A 55 14.38 12.00 13.29
CA THR A 55 15.83 12.22 13.45
C THR A 55 16.65 11.07 12.86
N ASP A 56 16.11 9.86 12.94
CA ASP A 56 16.63 8.63 12.34
C ASP A 56 15.52 7.57 12.24
N PHE A 57 15.87 6.38 11.74
CA PHE A 57 14.93 5.27 11.58
C PHE A 57 14.39 4.74 12.92
N ALA A 58 15.18 4.79 14.00
CA ALA A 58 14.70 4.35 15.31
C ALA A 58 13.63 5.31 15.84
N HIS A 59 13.85 6.63 15.71
CA HIS A 59 12.85 7.63 16.07
C HIS A 59 11.57 7.52 15.21
N PHE A 60 11.71 7.20 13.92
CA PHE A 60 10.57 6.86 13.06
C PHE A 60 9.74 5.71 13.62
N ILE A 61 10.37 4.59 14.01
CA ILE A 61 9.69 3.45 14.60
C ILE A 61 9.00 3.83 15.92
N ASP A 62 9.64 4.63 16.77
CA ASP A 62 9.04 5.10 18.02
C ASP A 62 7.76 5.91 17.76
N VAL A 63 7.78 6.82 16.78
CA VAL A 63 6.61 7.61 16.38
C VAL A 63 5.54 6.70 15.78
N TYR A 64 5.89 5.78 14.87
CA TYR A 64 4.97 4.83 14.28
C TYR A 64 4.25 4.01 15.36
N LEU A 65 4.99 3.41 16.30
CA LEU A 65 4.43 2.64 17.41
C LEU A 65 3.53 3.49 18.30
N SER A 66 3.87 4.76 18.51
CA SER A 66 3.00 5.67 19.28
C SER A 66 1.65 5.92 18.62
N VAL A 67 1.59 5.92 17.28
CA VAL A 67 0.33 6.00 16.52
C VAL A 67 -0.43 4.68 16.59
N VAL A 68 0.26 3.54 16.49
CA VAL A 68 -0.36 2.21 16.69
C VAL A 68 -1.04 2.14 18.07
N ASP A 69 -0.39 2.65 19.12
CA ASP A 69 -0.91 2.60 20.49
C ASP A 69 -2.08 3.57 20.77
N LEU A 70 -2.43 4.43 19.81
CA LEU A 70 -3.68 5.20 19.84
C LEU A 70 -4.90 4.38 19.39
N ILE A 71 -4.70 3.27 18.68
CA ILE A 71 -5.78 2.45 18.15
C ILE A 71 -6.12 1.41 19.22
N ARG A 72 -7.16 1.68 20.01
CA ARG A 72 -7.47 0.88 21.21
C ARG A 72 -8.85 0.25 21.17
N THR A 73 -9.76 0.78 20.37
CA THR A 73 -11.13 0.28 20.26
C THR A 73 -11.57 0.09 18.81
N PRO A 74 -12.66 -0.68 18.56
CA PRO A 74 -13.28 -0.74 17.24
C PRO A 74 -13.63 0.63 16.64
N GLU A 75 -14.03 1.59 17.47
CA GLU A 75 -14.33 2.96 17.04
C GLU A 75 -13.09 3.67 16.48
N ASP A 76 -11.92 3.49 17.09
CA ASP A 76 -10.66 4.05 16.59
C ASP A 76 -10.28 3.43 15.24
N VAL A 77 -10.45 2.10 15.10
CA VAL A 77 -10.20 1.37 13.85
C VAL A 77 -11.10 1.92 12.75
N ARG A 78 -12.40 2.10 13.04
CA ARG A 78 -13.37 2.66 12.11
C ARG A 78 -13.01 4.09 11.71
N LEU A 79 -12.66 4.94 12.68
CA LEU A 79 -12.25 6.33 12.45
C LEU A 79 -11.04 6.38 11.51
N LEU A 80 -9.96 5.67 11.86
CA LEU A 80 -8.75 5.60 11.04
C LEU A 80 -9.08 5.16 9.61
N THR A 81 -9.81 4.05 9.46
CA THR A 81 -10.14 3.50 8.13
C THR A 81 -10.93 4.49 7.28
N PHE A 82 -11.96 5.13 7.84
CA PHE A 82 -12.80 6.07 7.09
C PHE A 82 -12.05 7.36 6.74
N GLU A 83 -11.23 7.88 7.65
CA GLU A 83 -10.48 9.10 7.41
C GLU A 83 -9.32 8.90 6.42
N VAL A 84 -8.67 7.72 6.43
CA VAL A 84 -7.73 7.32 5.37
C VAL A 84 -8.41 7.33 4.01
N ALA A 85 -9.62 6.74 3.90
CA ALA A 85 -10.39 6.78 2.66
C ALA A 85 -10.73 8.21 2.21
N ARG A 86 -10.98 9.11 3.16
CA ARG A 86 -11.23 10.53 2.86
C ARG A 86 -9.99 11.23 2.32
N ASP A 87 -8.82 10.95 2.87
CA ASP A 87 -7.56 11.50 2.37
C ASP A 87 -7.22 10.89 0.98
N MET A 88 -7.54 9.61 0.74
CA MET A 88 -7.44 8.97 -0.59
C MET A 88 -8.37 9.63 -1.63
N ALA A 89 -9.62 9.92 -1.26
CA ALA A 89 -10.59 10.55 -2.16
C ALA A 89 -10.11 11.92 -2.68
N ARG A 90 -9.41 12.69 -1.85
CA ARG A 90 -8.80 13.98 -2.23
C ARG A 90 -7.70 13.85 -3.28
N GLN A 91 -7.08 12.68 -3.38
CA GLN A 91 -6.05 12.35 -4.37
C GLN A 91 -6.63 11.71 -5.64
N ASN A 92 -7.97 11.67 -5.74
CA ASN A 92 -8.70 11.08 -6.84
C ASN A 92 -8.47 9.56 -7.00
N ILE A 93 -8.18 8.89 -5.89
CA ILE A 93 -8.12 7.43 -5.80
C ILE A 93 -9.55 6.90 -5.81
N ARG A 94 -9.82 5.93 -6.70
CA ARG A 94 -11.15 5.29 -6.85
C ARG A 94 -11.20 3.91 -6.22
N TYR A 95 -10.06 3.24 -6.16
CA TYR A 95 -9.92 1.89 -5.65
C TYR A 95 -8.62 1.78 -4.86
N ALA A 96 -8.66 1.15 -3.69
CA ALA A 96 -7.45 0.80 -2.97
C ALA A 96 -7.54 -0.60 -2.35
N GLU A 97 -6.43 -1.33 -2.42
CA GLU A 97 -6.17 -2.53 -1.63
C GLU A 97 -5.33 -2.12 -0.42
N LEU A 98 -5.99 -1.89 0.71
CA LEU A 98 -5.36 -1.39 1.92
C LEU A 98 -4.81 -2.57 2.72
N THR A 99 -3.52 -2.54 2.99
CA THR A 99 -2.85 -3.52 3.84
C THR A 99 -3.19 -3.24 5.29
N VAL A 100 -3.72 -4.26 5.96
CA VAL A 100 -4.18 -4.22 7.34
C VAL A 100 -3.52 -5.37 8.08
N THR A 101 -2.82 -5.07 9.17
CA THR A 101 -2.18 -6.07 10.03
C THR A 101 -3.08 -6.39 11.23
N PRO A 102 -4.05 -7.32 11.11
CA PRO A 102 -5.04 -7.54 12.16
C PRO A 102 -4.40 -7.99 13.49
N PHE A 103 -3.31 -8.77 13.42
CA PHE A 103 -2.54 -9.21 14.59
C PHE A 103 -2.13 -8.05 15.50
N SER A 104 -1.73 -6.90 14.92
CA SER A 104 -1.30 -5.72 15.69
C SER A 104 -2.41 -5.15 16.58
N SER A 105 -3.66 -5.27 16.14
CA SER A 105 -4.86 -4.80 16.84
C SER A 105 -5.39 -5.82 17.83
N THR A 106 -5.53 -7.09 17.42
CA THR A 106 -6.11 -8.14 18.26
C THR A 106 -5.22 -8.49 19.45
N ARG A 107 -3.88 -8.52 19.25
CA ARG A 107 -2.92 -8.72 20.36
C ARG A 107 -2.96 -7.61 21.42
N ARG A 108 -3.47 -6.42 21.06
CA ARG A 108 -3.66 -5.26 21.96
C ARG A 108 -5.03 -5.28 22.65
N GLY A 109 -5.82 -6.34 22.45
CA GLY A 109 -7.10 -6.55 23.14
C GLY A 109 -8.31 -6.00 22.41
N ILE A 110 -8.18 -5.50 21.17
CA ILE A 110 -9.35 -5.16 20.35
C ILE A 110 -10.10 -6.47 20.04
N PRO A 111 -11.40 -6.58 20.36
CA PRO A 111 -12.18 -7.78 20.05
C PRO A 111 -12.20 -8.03 18.55
N GLU A 112 -11.88 -9.26 18.13
CA GLU A 112 -11.73 -9.63 16.72
C GLU A 112 -12.96 -9.28 15.88
N GLN A 113 -14.16 -9.62 16.37
CA GLN A 113 -15.42 -9.28 15.69
C GLN A 113 -15.62 -7.77 15.57
N GLY A 114 -15.33 -7.02 16.64
CA GLY A 114 -15.40 -5.56 16.61
C GLY A 114 -14.42 -4.95 15.61
N PHE A 115 -13.21 -5.50 15.49
CA PHE A 115 -12.25 -5.10 14.48
C PHE A 115 -12.79 -5.31 13.06
N MET A 116 -13.34 -6.49 12.76
CA MET A 116 -13.91 -6.81 11.43
C MET A 116 -15.12 -5.92 11.10
N GLU A 117 -16.02 -5.73 12.05
CA GLU A 117 -17.18 -4.85 11.88
C GLU A 117 -16.76 -3.40 11.62
N ALA A 118 -15.74 -2.91 12.32
CA ALA A 118 -15.23 -1.56 12.18
C ALA A 118 -14.65 -1.27 10.79
N ILE A 119 -13.78 -2.15 10.28
CA ILE A 119 -13.21 -1.97 8.93
C ILE A 119 -14.29 -2.09 7.85
N GLU A 120 -15.22 -3.04 7.97
CA GLU A 120 -16.29 -3.23 6.99
C GLU A 120 -17.31 -2.08 6.96
N ASP A 121 -17.67 -1.54 8.12
CA ASP A 121 -18.53 -0.36 8.18
C ASP A 121 -17.84 0.84 7.51
N ALA A 122 -16.56 1.08 7.83
CA ALA A 122 -15.80 2.17 7.24
C ALA A 122 -15.65 2.03 5.71
N ARG A 123 -15.40 0.82 5.20
CA ARG A 123 -15.35 0.54 3.75
C ARG A 123 -16.67 0.86 3.06
N LYS A 124 -17.78 0.38 3.62
CA LYS A 124 -19.13 0.62 3.06
C LYS A 124 -19.50 2.10 3.11
N ALA A 125 -19.09 2.81 4.17
CA ALA A 125 -19.27 4.24 4.27
C ALA A 125 -18.40 5.00 3.26
N ALA A 126 -17.13 4.63 3.09
CA ALA A 126 -16.21 5.24 2.14
C ALA A 126 -16.73 5.13 0.69
N GLU A 127 -17.22 3.96 0.30
CA GLU A 127 -17.79 3.76 -1.03
C GLU A 127 -19.04 4.64 -1.24
N ARG A 128 -19.95 4.66 -0.25
CA ARG A 128 -21.20 5.43 -0.32
C ARG A 128 -20.98 6.95 -0.32
N GLU A 129 -20.07 7.45 0.51
CA GLU A 129 -19.95 8.88 0.83
C GLU A 129 -18.81 9.56 0.06
N LEU A 130 -17.77 8.81 -0.30
CA LEU A 130 -16.55 9.33 -0.90
C LEU A 130 -16.30 8.77 -2.31
N GLY A 131 -17.02 7.71 -2.71
CA GLY A 131 -16.81 7.03 -3.99
C GLY A 131 -15.49 6.25 -4.04
N VAL A 132 -14.92 5.89 -2.88
CA VAL A 132 -13.68 5.11 -2.78
C VAL A 132 -14.01 3.67 -2.44
N VAL A 133 -13.65 2.75 -3.34
CA VAL A 133 -13.82 1.31 -3.13
C VAL A 133 -12.57 0.77 -2.42
N LEU A 134 -12.71 0.41 -1.15
CA LEU A 134 -11.63 -0.28 -0.42
C LEU A 134 -11.76 -1.80 -0.49
N ARG A 135 -10.64 -2.49 -0.52
CA ARG A 135 -10.47 -3.92 -0.28
C ARG A 135 -9.29 -4.14 0.65
N TRP A 136 -9.24 -5.30 1.31
CA TRP A 136 -8.23 -5.60 2.31
C TRP A 136 -7.19 -6.57 1.80
N CYS A 137 -5.93 -6.26 2.11
CA CYS A 137 -4.87 -7.23 2.21
C CYS A 137 -4.60 -7.48 3.69
N PHE A 138 -4.81 -8.69 4.20
CA PHE A 138 -4.36 -9.02 5.55
C PHE A 138 -2.94 -9.53 5.50
N ASP A 139 -2.02 -8.88 6.20
CA ASP A 139 -0.61 -9.24 6.19
C ASP A 139 -0.12 -9.83 7.52
N ILE A 140 0.84 -10.74 7.39
CA ILE A 140 1.62 -11.23 8.52
C ILE A 140 2.73 -10.19 8.80
N PRO A 141 2.86 -9.68 10.05
CA PRO A 141 4.05 -8.93 10.44
C PRO A 141 5.20 -9.91 10.64
N GLY A 142 6.11 -10.00 9.67
CA GLY A 142 7.11 -11.07 9.58
C GLY A 142 8.03 -11.19 10.79
N GLU A 143 8.38 -10.07 11.41
CA GLU A 143 9.22 -9.99 12.62
C GLU A 143 8.54 -10.55 13.87
N ALA A 144 7.21 -10.65 13.89
CA ALA A 144 6.46 -11.28 14.97
C ALA A 144 6.37 -12.82 14.80
N GLY A 145 6.90 -13.35 13.69
CA GLY A 145 7.10 -14.77 13.48
C GLY A 145 5.82 -15.60 13.33
N LEU A 146 5.95 -16.91 13.56
CA LEU A 146 4.92 -17.90 13.23
C LEU A 146 3.65 -17.80 14.11
N GLU A 147 3.75 -17.20 15.30
CA GLU A 147 2.59 -16.93 16.14
C GLU A 147 1.65 -15.93 15.45
N ALA A 148 2.22 -14.83 14.95
CA ALA A 148 1.48 -13.84 14.17
C ALA A 148 0.96 -14.42 12.86
N ALA A 149 1.73 -15.32 12.22
CA ALA A 149 1.29 -16.01 11.02
C ALA A 149 0.03 -16.87 11.26
N GLU A 150 0.01 -17.67 12.33
CA GLU A 150 -1.15 -18.48 12.68
C GLU A 150 -2.37 -17.61 12.97
N GLU A 151 -2.18 -16.56 13.77
CA GLU A 151 -3.29 -15.70 14.16
C GLU A 151 -3.85 -14.88 12.99
N THR A 152 -3.01 -14.25 12.16
CA THR A 152 -3.47 -13.52 10.98
C THR A 152 -4.18 -14.47 10.00
N THR A 153 -3.64 -15.67 9.75
CA THR A 153 -4.32 -16.65 8.88
C THR A 153 -5.65 -17.12 9.47
N ARG A 154 -5.73 -17.36 10.77
CA ARG A 154 -6.99 -17.72 11.44
C ARG A 154 -8.02 -16.61 11.29
N LEU A 155 -7.64 -15.36 11.54
CA LEU A 155 -8.54 -14.21 11.38
C LEU A 155 -9.03 -14.07 9.93
N ALA A 156 -8.14 -14.25 8.95
CA ALA A 156 -8.48 -14.21 7.53
C ALA A 156 -9.47 -15.33 7.12
N VAL A 157 -9.23 -16.56 7.57
CA VAL A 157 -9.94 -17.78 7.15
C VAL A 157 -11.25 -18.00 7.93
N ASP A 158 -11.26 -17.70 9.23
CA ASP A 158 -12.41 -17.99 10.09
C ASP A 158 -13.42 -16.84 10.10
N LEU A 159 -12.95 -15.57 10.08
CA LEU A 159 -13.83 -14.40 10.15
C LEU A 159 -14.21 -13.83 8.78
N ARG A 160 -13.34 -13.95 7.77
CA ARG A 160 -13.60 -13.63 6.36
C ARG A 160 -14.38 -12.33 6.14
N PRO A 161 -13.83 -11.16 6.52
CA PRO A 161 -14.52 -9.90 6.23
C PRO A 161 -14.73 -9.76 4.72
N GLU A 162 -15.90 -9.25 4.33
CA GLU A 162 -16.39 -9.22 2.94
C GLU A 162 -15.40 -8.51 1.97
N GLY A 163 -14.68 -7.50 2.45
CA GLY A 163 -13.69 -6.76 1.67
C GLY A 163 -12.34 -7.44 1.51
N LEU A 164 -12.07 -8.57 2.18
CA LEU A 164 -10.76 -9.25 2.13
C LEU A 164 -10.57 -9.98 0.81
N VAL A 165 -9.53 -9.59 0.06
CA VAL A 165 -9.24 -10.14 -1.27
C VAL A 165 -7.86 -10.77 -1.35
N SER A 166 -6.92 -10.34 -0.50
CA SER A 166 -5.55 -10.80 -0.57
C SER A 166 -4.92 -11.01 0.80
N PHE A 167 -3.85 -11.79 0.79
CA PHE A 167 -3.06 -12.13 1.95
C PHE A 167 -1.59 -11.78 1.68
N GLY A 168 -0.98 -11.10 2.64
CA GLY A 168 0.34 -10.50 2.51
C GLY A 168 1.32 -10.94 3.59
N LEU A 169 2.55 -10.46 3.45
CA LEU A 169 3.63 -10.57 4.42
C LEU A 169 4.38 -9.25 4.36
N GLY A 170 4.45 -8.56 5.48
CA GLY A 170 5.13 -7.27 5.62
C GLY A 170 6.22 -7.30 6.68
N GLY A 171 6.70 -6.11 7.04
CA GLY A 171 7.74 -5.91 8.04
C GLY A 171 9.17 -6.17 7.53
N PRO A 172 10.18 -6.14 8.42
CA PRO A 172 11.58 -6.29 8.05
C PRO A 172 11.87 -7.61 7.32
N GLU A 173 12.49 -7.50 6.15
CA GLU A 173 12.79 -8.66 5.32
C GLU A 173 14.00 -9.46 5.80
N ILE A 174 14.98 -8.79 6.40
CA ILE A 174 16.26 -9.39 6.81
C ILE A 174 16.04 -10.31 8.00
N GLY A 175 16.45 -11.57 7.87
CA GLY A 175 16.29 -12.58 8.92
C GLY A 175 14.91 -13.25 8.95
N VAL A 176 14.01 -12.89 8.03
CA VAL A 176 12.67 -13.46 7.89
C VAL A 176 12.60 -14.28 6.60
N ASP A 177 12.82 -15.59 6.72
CA ASP A 177 12.81 -16.51 5.58
C ASP A 177 11.38 -16.69 5.04
N ARG A 178 11.15 -16.53 3.73
CA ARG A 178 9.79 -16.55 3.15
C ARG A 178 9.15 -17.93 3.17
N PRO A 179 9.88 -19.02 2.82
CA PRO A 179 9.33 -20.37 2.80
C PRO A 179 8.72 -20.84 4.13
N GLN A 180 9.14 -20.30 5.28
CA GLN A 180 8.55 -20.66 6.58
C GLN A 180 7.05 -20.29 6.67
N PHE A 181 6.59 -19.29 5.90
CA PHE A 181 5.20 -18.85 5.88
C PHE A 181 4.32 -19.63 4.88
N LYS A 182 4.91 -20.57 4.12
CA LYS A 182 4.20 -21.35 3.10
C LYS A 182 2.89 -21.99 3.61
N PRO A 183 2.83 -22.65 4.78
CA PRO A 183 1.59 -23.29 5.23
C PRO A 183 0.43 -22.30 5.45
N TYR A 184 0.74 -21.06 5.79
CA TYR A 184 -0.21 -19.98 6.07
C TYR A 184 -0.77 -19.39 4.78
N PHE A 185 0.12 -19.12 3.81
CA PHE A 185 -0.27 -18.73 2.46
C PHE A 185 -1.06 -19.83 1.75
N ASP A 186 -0.66 -21.10 1.86
CA ASP A 186 -1.42 -22.22 1.29
C ASP A 186 -2.86 -22.27 1.83
N ARG A 187 -3.06 -22.02 3.15
CA ARG A 187 -4.39 -21.94 3.77
C ARG A 187 -5.21 -20.76 3.26
N ALA A 188 -4.61 -19.57 3.20
CA ALA A 188 -5.28 -18.37 2.69
C ALA A 188 -5.70 -18.54 1.23
N ILE A 189 -4.82 -19.07 0.38
CA ILE A 189 -5.08 -19.35 -1.04
C ILE A 189 -6.18 -20.41 -1.21
N ALA A 190 -6.20 -21.43 -0.35
CA ALA A 190 -7.26 -22.46 -0.38
C ALA A 190 -8.66 -21.87 -0.13
N GLU A 191 -8.76 -20.75 0.59
CA GLU A 191 -9.99 -20.00 0.81
C GLU A 191 -10.30 -18.95 -0.27
N GLY A 192 -9.45 -18.86 -1.31
CA GLY A 192 -9.63 -17.99 -2.46
C GLY A 192 -8.98 -16.61 -2.33
N LEU A 193 -8.12 -16.38 -1.33
CA LEU A 193 -7.36 -15.14 -1.23
C LEU A 193 -6.18 -15.14 -2.20
N HIS A 194 -5.92 -13.98 -2.78
CA HIS A 194 -4.74 -13.75 -3.60
C HIS A 194 -3.47 -13.60 -2.74
N SER A 195 -2.30 -13.91 -3.29
CA SER A 195 -1.01 -13.82 -2.58
C SER A 195 -0.20 -12.60 -3.01
N VAL A 196 0.11 -11.68 -2.07
CA VAL A 196 0.83 -10.41 -2.34
C VAL A 196 1.88 -10.06 -1.26
N PRO A 197 2.88 -10.92 -1.02
CA PRO A 197 3.92 -10.65 -0.03
C PRO A 197 4.87 -9.51 -0.46
N HIS A 198 5.45 -8.82 0.53
CA HIS A 198 6.64 -7.99 0.32
C HIS A 198 7.86 -8.88 0.07
N ALA A 199 8.65 -8.53 -0.94
CA ALA A 199 9.89 -9.22 -1.23
C ALA A 199 10.89 -8.34 -1.98
N GLY A 200 12.17 -8.47 -1.62
CA GLY A 200 13.27 -7.86 -2.35
C GLY A 200 13.35 -6.34 -2.20
N GLU A 201 12.80 -5.77 -1.13
CA GLU A 201 13.01 -4.37 -0.79
C GLU A 201 14.38 -4.14 -0.14
N THR A 202 14.65 -4.85 0.96
CA THR A 202 15.91 -4.73 1.75
C THR A 202 16.75 -6.00 1.70
N THR A 203 16.31 -6.99 0.92
CA THR A 203 17.00 -8.25 0.60
C THR A 203 17.27 -8.36 -0.89
N GLY A 204 17.87 -9.49 -1.31
CA GLY A 204 18.21 -9.74 -2.71
C GLY A 204 17.11 -10.43 -3.52
N PRO A 205 17.33 -10.65 -4.83
CA PRO A 205 16.34 -11.23 -5.74
C PRO A 205 15.89 -12.65 -5.36
N GLN A 206 16.70 -13.40 -4.58
CA GLN A 206 16.30 -14.72 -4.09
C GLN A 206 15.02 -14.66 -3.26
N THR A 207 14.83 -13.61 -2.47
CA THR A 207 13.63 -13.45 -1.66
C THR A 207 12.38 -13.24 -2.51
N VAL A 208 12.51 -12.59 -3.68
CA VAL A 208 11.43 -12.50 -4.66
C VAL A 208 11.14 -13.87 -5.26
N TRP A 209 12.17 -14.64 -5.64
CA TRP A 209 11.97 -16.04 -6.07
C TRP A 209 11.27 -16.90 -5.03
N ASP A 210 11.61 -16.74 -3.75
CA ASP A 210 10.99 -17.49 -2.66
C ASP A 210 9.51 -17.07 -2.47
N ALA A 211 9.20 -15.78 -2.59
CA ALA A 211 7.82 -15.31 -2.60
C ALA A 211 7.01 -15.89 -3.76
N LEU A 212 7.58 -15.91 -4.98
CA LEU A 212 6.95 -16.48 -6.17
C LEU A 212 6.72 -18.00 -6.02
N THR A 213 7.71 -18.73 -5.53
CA THR A 213 7.69 -20.20 -5.55
C THR A 213 7.10 -20.82 -4.29
N ALA A 214 7.41 -20.29 -3.10
CA ALA A 214 6.91 -20.81 -1.83
C ALA A 214 5.58 -20.20 -1.44
N LEU A 215 5.42 -18.89 -1.61
CA LEU A 215 4.20 -18.15 -1.22
C LEU A 215 3.20 -17.98 -2.37
N ARG A 216 3.57 -18.41 -3.59
CA ARG A 216 2.75 -18.35 -4.80
C ARG A 216 2.28 -16.92 -5.11
N ALA A 217 3.16 -15.95 -4.89
CA ALA A 217 2.87 -14.54 -5.09
C ALA A 217 2.33 -14.26 -6.50
N GLU A 218 1.22 -13.53 -6.57
CA GLU A 218 0.60 -13.01 -7.80
C GLU A 218 1.05 -11.58 -8.11
N ARG A 219 1.43 -10.84 -7.06
CA ARG A 219 2.14 -9.55 -7.12
C ARG A 219 3.20 -9.50 -6.01
N ILE A 220 4.18 -8.63 -6.17
CA ILE A 220 5.26 -8.45 -5.20
C ILE A 220 5.25 -7.02 -4.69
N GLY A 221 5.16 -6.88 -3.36
CA GLY A 221 5.43 -5.62 -2.68
C GLY A 221 6.88 -5.21 -2.89
N HIS A 222 7.10 -4.01 -3.44
CA HIS A 222 8.38 -3.45 -3.85
C HIS A 222 9.09 -4.19 -4.99
N GLY A 223 9.85 -5.25 -4.69
CA GLY A 223 10.67 -5.97 -5.67
C GLY A 223 11.91 -5.22 -6.17
N THR A 224 12.40 -4.20 -5.45
CA THR A 224 13.50 -3.32 -5.88
C THR A 224 14.76 -4.06 -6.34
N SER A 225 15.14 -5.12 -5.63
CA SER A 225 16.34 -5.92 -5.91
C SER A 225 16.20 -6.85 -7.11
N SER A 226 15.00 -6.97 -7.71
CA SER A 226 14.78 -7.84 -8.87
C SER A 226 15.70 -7.51 -10.04
N VAL A 227 16.11 -6.23 -10.17
CA VAL A 227 17.02 -5.78 -11.24
C VAL A 227 18.42 -6.38 -11.16
N ALA A 228 18.81 -6.94 -10.01
CA ALA A 228 20.09 -7.63 -9.84
C ALA A 228 20.09 -9.04 -10.47
N ASP A 229 18.93 -9.58 -10.88
CA ASP A 229 18.80 -10.87 -11.55
C ASP A 229 18.01 -10.74 -12.87
N PRO A 230 18.70 -10.70 -14.03
CA PRO A 230 18.03 -10.62 -15.33
C PRO A 230 17.00 -11.73 -15.57
N LYS A 231 17.22 -12.94 -15.04
CA LYS A 231 16.25 -14.04 -15.23
C LYS A 231 14.97 -13.81 -14.45
N LEU A 232 15.07 -13.15 -13.29
CA LEU A 232 13.91 -12.77 -12.51
C LEU A 232 13.13 -11.66 -13.23
N LEU A 233 13.80 -10.64 -13.77
CA LEU A 233 13.14 -9.61 -14.56
C LEU A 233 12.41 -10.19 -15.78
N ASP A 234 13.07 -11.07 -16.54
CA ASP A 234 12.46 -11.75 -17.69
C ASP A 234 11.21 -12.54 -17.25
N HIS A 235 11.31 -13.30 -16.15
CA HIS A 235 10.18 -14.06 -15.61
C HIS A 235 9.01 -13.16 -15.19
N LEU A 236 9.28 -12.08 -14.45
CA LEU A 236 8.25 -11.12 -14.00
C LEU A 236 7.55 -10.47 -15.20
N ALA A 237 8.30 -10.08 -16.23
CA ALA A 237 7.74 -9.49 -17.45
C ALA A 237 6.91 -10.50 -18.26
N GLU A 238 7.43 -11.70 -18.49
CA GLU A 238 6.75 -12.77 -19.24
C GLU A 238 5.44 -13.21 -18.58
N GLN A 239 5.44 -13.36 -17.26
CA GLN A 239 4.27 -13.76 -16.49
C GLN A 239 3.35 -12.60 -16.12
N ARG A 240 3.73 -11.36 -16.47
CA ARG A 240 3.04 -10.11 -16.07
C ARG A 240 2.81 -10.00 -14.56
N ILE A 241 3.77 -10.47 -13.75
CA ILE A 241 3.70 -10.35 -12.29
C ILE A 241 4.08 -8.93 -11.93
N ALA A 242 3.14 -8.22 -11.29
CA ALA A 242 3.32 -6.82 -10.99
C ALA A 242 4.31 -6.61 -9.84
N LEU A 243 5.17 -5.60 -9.97
CA LEU A 243 5.93 -5.02 -8.88
C LEU A 243 5.23 -3.75 -8.38
N GLU A 244 4.86 -3.75 -7.11
CA GLU A 244 4.21 -2.63 -6.43
C GLU A 244 5.28 -1.67 -5.89
N VAL A 245 5.70 -0.71 -6.70
CA VAL A 245 6.86 0.13 -6.42
C VAL A 245 6.46 1.35 -5.60
N CYS A 246 7.27 1.68 -4.58
CA CYS A 246 7.05 2.79 -3.65
C CYS A 246 8.29 3.70 -3.58
N PRO A 247 8.52 4.57 -4.58
CA PRO A 247 9.80 5.26 -4.75
C PRO A 247 10.29 6.05 -3.52
N THR A 248 9.41 6.83 -2.89
CA THR A 248 9.78 7.65 -1.72
C THR A 248 10.02 6.79 -0.49
N SER A 249 9.21 5.73 -0.29
CA SER A 249 9.44 4.74 0.76
C SER A 249 10.83 4.12 0.62
N ASN A 250 11.20 3.67 -0.58
CA ASN A 250 12.49 3.00 -0.80
C ASN A 250 13.70 3.92 -0.49
N ILE A 251 13.54 5.25 -0.60
CA ILE A 251 14.54 6.21 -0.11
C ILE A 251 14.52 6.34 1.41
N ALA A 252 13.32 6.46 2.00
CA ALA A 252 13.14 6.59 3.46
C ALA A 252 13.66 5.37 4.23
N THR A 253 13.42 4.16 3.71
CA THR A 253 13.92 2.89 4.27
C THR A 253 15.39 2.62 3.94
N ARG A 254 16.01 3.46 3.10
CA ARG A 254 17.38 3.33 2.58
C ARG A 254 17.61 2.08 1.74
N ALA A 255 16.54 1.43 1.27
CA ALA A 255 16.61 0.38 0.26
C ALA A 255 17.25 0.89 -1.04
N VAL A 256 16.94 2.15 -1.39
CA VAL A 256 17.53 2.88 -2.51
C VAL A 256 18.26 4.10 -1.95
N LYS A 257 19.46 4.37 -2.48
CA LYS A 257 20.31 5.47 -1.99
C LYS A 257 19.94 6.83 -2.59
N ASP A 258 19.60 6.84 -3.87
CA ASP A 258 19.33 8.05 -4.65
C ASP A 258 18.11 7.82 -5.54
N ILE A 259 17.15 8.73 -5.49
CA ILE A 259 15.90 8.65 -6.23
C ILE A 259 16.13 8.70 -7.74
N GLU A 260 17.20 9.35 -8.20
CA GLU A 260 17.55 9.39 -9.62
C GLU A 260 18.17 8.08 -10.11
N GLN A 261 18.56 7.19 -9.18
CA GLN A 261 19.08 5.85 -9.44
C GLN A 261 18.07 4.76 -9.06
N HIS A 262 16.79 5.12 -8.93
CA HIS A 262 15.75 4.18 -8.54
C HIS A 262 15.59 3.05 -9.59
N PRO A 263 15.52 1.77 -9.19
CA PRO A 263 15.52 0.62 -10.11
C PRO A 263 14.28 0.51 -11.00
N VAL A 264 13.24 1.31 -10.71
CA VAL A 264 12.00 1.36 -11.50
C VAL A 264 12.23 1.60 -12.99
N ARG A 265 13.26 2.37 -13.36
CA ARG A 265 13.61 2.60 -14.77
C ARG A 265 14.02 1.31 -15.46
N GLU A 266 14.85 0.50 -14.80
CA GLU A 266 15.32 -0.78 -15.33
C GLU A 266 14.18 -1.80 -15.39
N MET A 267 13.30 -1.83 -14.39
CA MET A 267 12.09 -2.66 -14.39
C MET A 267 11.19 -2.36 -15.61
N VAL A 268 10.87 -1.08 -15.84
CA VAL A 268 10.04 -0.65 -16.97
C VAL A 268 10.72 -0.96 -18.31
N GLN A 269 12.04 -0.75 -18.41
CA GLN A 269 12.81 -1.08 -19.62
C GLN A 269 12.83 -2.58 -19.92
N ALA A 270 12.83 -3.42 -18.90
CA ALA A 270 12.71 -4.88 -19.03
C ALA A 270 11.28 -5.36 -19.34
N GLY A 271 10.30 -4.45 -19.39
CA GLY A 271 8.91 -4.78 -19.68
C GLY A 271 8.13 -5.35 -18.49
N VAL A 272 8.66 -5.21 -17.27
CA VAL A 272 7.97 -5.61 -16.04
C VAL A 272 6.75 -4.71 -15.83
N LEU A 273 5.61 -5.31 -15.46
CA LEU A 273 4.43 -4.56 -15.06
C LEU A 273 4.71 -3.86 -13.72
N VAL A 274 4.79 -2.53 -13.74
CA VAL A 274 5.03 -1.72 -12.54
C VAL A 274 3.78 -0.92 -12.20
N THR A 275 3.46 -0.87 -10.90
CA THR A 275 2.51 0.08 -10.32
C THR A 275 3.26 1.04 -9.39
N ILE A 276 2.74 2.25 -9.19
CA ILE A 276 3.31 3.24 -8.27
C ILE A 276 2.35 3.44 -7.12
N ASN A 277 2.86 3.36 -5.89
CA ASN A 277 2.09 3.38 -4.66
C ASN A 277 2.84 4.16 -3.57
N SER A 278 2.14 4.53 -2.49
CA SER A 278 2.69 5.42 -1.47
C SER A 278 3.15 4.76 -0.17
N ASP A 279 2.81 3.48 0.05
CA ASP A 279 3.27 2.69 1.20
C ASP A 279 2.75 3.24 2.55
N ASP A 280 3.58 3.98 3.29
CA ASP A 280 3.19 4.72 4.50
C ASP A 280 3.21 6.25 4.24
N PRO A 281 2.22 6.82 3.51
CA PRO A 281 2.34 8.14 2.89
C PRO A 281 2.69 9.30 3.85
N PRO A 282 1.87 9.60 4.89
CA PRO A 282 2.20 10.62 5.89
C PRO A 282 3.55 10.41 6.57
N MET A 283 3.92 9.16 6.81
CA MET A 283 5.16 8.78 7.48
C MET A 283 6.39 9.03 6.61
N PHE A 284 6.27 8.91 5.28
CA PHE A 284 7.34 9.24 4.35
C PHE A 284 7.26 10.67 3.81
N GLY A 285 6.34 11.49 4.34
CA GLY A 285 6.14 12.86 3.88
C GLY A 285 5.66 12.95 2.43
N THR A 286 4.90 11.94 1.98
CA THR A 286 4.41 11.82 0.61
C THR A 286 2.91 11.50 0.55
N ASP A 287 2.39 11.45 -0.67
CA ASP A 287 1.08 10.96 -1.02
C ASP A 287 1.14 10.35 -2.44
N LEU A 288 0.08 9.70 -2.91
CA LEU A 288 0.10 9.03 -4.21
C LEU A 288 0.27 10.03 -5.38
N ASN A 289 -0.21 11.27 -5.24
CA ASN A 289 0.01 12.30 -6.26
C ASN A 289 1.50 12.65 -6.37
N ASN A 290 2.18 12.80 -5.24
CA ASN A 290 3.62 13.02 -5.20
C ASN A 290 4.38 11.82 -5.77
N GLU A 291 3.99 10.58 -5.44
CA GLU A 291 4.64 9.40 -6.01
C GLU A 291 4.50 9.33 -7.53
N TYR A 292 3.35 9.73 -8.09
CA TYR A 292 3.17 9.85 -9.54
C TYR A 292 4.05 10.97 -10.13
N ALA A 293 4.22 12.10 -9.44
CA ALA A 293 5.12 13.16 -9.88
C ALA A 293 6.59 12.71 -9.87
N VAL A 294 7.00 11.97 -8.84
CA VAL A 294 8.32 11.35 -8.72
C VAL A 294 8.54 10.34 -9.85
N ALA A 295 7.58 9.46 -10.09
CA ALA A 295 7.64 8.49 -11.18
C ALA A 295 7.72 9.16 -12.55
N ALA A 296 6.91 10.20 -12.80
CA ALA A 296 6.97 10.96 -14.05
C ALA A 296 8.35 11.57 -14.29
N ARG A 297 9.00 12.12 -13.26
CA ARG A 297 10.35 12.64 -13.35
C ARG A 297 11.37 11.54 -13.66
N ILE A 298 11.37 10.44 -12.90
CA ILE A 298 12.36 9.36 -13.03
C ILE A 298 12.21 8.64 -14.39
N LEU A 299 10.99 8.48 -14.87
CA LEU A 299 10.69 7.74 -16.11
C LEU A 299 10.57 8.66 -17.34
N GLY A 300 10.58 9.98 -17.15
CA GLY A 300 10.43 10.95 -18.24
C GLY A 300 9.05 10.92 -18.88
N LEU A 301 8.00 10.72 -18.08
CA LEU A 301 6.62 10.57 -18.57
C LEU A 301 5.94 11.92 -18.79
N ASP A 302 5.03 11.94 -19.75
CA ASP A 302 4.02 12.97 -19.94
C ASP A 302 2.65 12.50 -19.40
N GLU A 303 1.58 13.22 -19.70
CA GLU A 303 0.22 12.85 -19.28
C GLU A 303 -0.23 11.48 -19.80
N GLN A 304 0.17 11.10 -21.02
CA GLN A 304 -0.19 9.79 -21.57
C GLN A 304 0.58 8.67 -20.87
N GLY A 305 1.86 8.88 -20.58
CA GLY A 305 2.67 7.95 -19.80
C GLY A 305 2.13 7.77 -18.38
N LEU A 306 1.72 8.85 -17.72
CA LEU A 306 1.08 8.80 -16.41
C LEU A 306 -0.28 8.08 -16.44
N ALA A 307 -1.10 8.30 -17.47
CA ALA A 307 -2.35 7.58 -17.65
C ALA A 307 -2.12 6.07 -17.88
N ALA A 308 -1.10 5.70 -18.65
CA ALA A 308 -0.70 4.31 -18.83
C ALA A 308 -0.25 3.67 -17.51
N LEU A 309 0.53 4.39 -16.69
CA LEU A 309 0.94 3.93 -15.36
C LEU A 309 -0.25 3.75 -14.42
N ALA A 310 -1.22 4.65 -14.43
CA ALA A 310 -2.47 4.47 -13.69
C ALA A 310 -3.24 3.22 -14.13
N LYS A 311 -3.27 2.94 -15.45
CA LYS A 311 -3.91 1.74 -15.98
C LYS A 311 -3.18 0.44 -15.62
N ASN A 312 -1.86 0.47 -15.42
CA ASN A 312 -1.12 -0.68 -14.88
C ASN A 312 -1.65 -1.07 -13.50
N ALA A 313 -1.92 -0.10 -12.62
CA ALA A 313 -2.51 -0.37 -11.31
C ALA A 313 -3.93 -0.96 -11.42
N VAL A 314 -4.73 -0.47 -12.37
CA VAL A 314 -6.05 -1.07 -12.64
C VAL A 314 -5.92 -2.51 -13.15
N GLU A 315 -4.97 -2.77 -14.06
CA GLU A 315 -4.71 -4.11 -14.58
C GLU A 315 -4.28 -5.09 -13.48
N ALA A 316 -3.34 -4.68 -12.63
CA ALA A 316 -2.79 -5.48 -11.55
C ALA A 316 -3.76 -5.69 -10.37
N SER A 317 -4.72 -4.79 -10.18
CA SER A 317 -5.67 -4.85 -9.05
C SER A 317 -6.51 -6.13 -9.00
N PHE A 318 -7.08 -6.45 -7.85
CA PHE A 318 -8.13 -7.46 -7.67
C PHE A 318 -9.54 -6.88 -7.76
N LEU A 319 -9.67 -5.69 -8.36
CA LEU A 319 -10.96 -5.15 -8.74
C LEU A 319 -11.63 -6.08 -9.77
N ASP A 320 -12.96 -6.22 -9.70
CA ASP A 320 -13.66 -7.10 -10.63
C ASP A 320 -13.54 -6.59 -12.09
N PRO A 321 -13.76 -7.45 -13.10
CA PRO A 321 -13.61 -7.06 -14.50
C PRO A 321 -14.48 -5.88 -14.93
N ALA A 322 -15.64 -5.65 -14.30
CA ALA A 322 -16.50 -4.51 -14.61
C ALA A 322 -15.92 -3.21 -14.04
N GLY A 323 -15.48 -3.23 -12.79
CA GLY A 323 -14.77 -2.13 -12.14
C GLY A 323 -13.49 -1.75 -12.89
N LYS A 324 -12.68 -2.73 -13.31
CA LYS A 324 -11.47 -2.46 -14.12
C LYS A 324 -11.80 -1.73 -15.43
N ARG A 325 -12.86 -2.15 -16.13
CA ARG A 325 -13.31 -1.48 -17.37
C ARG A 325 -13.78 -0.05 -17.10
N THR A 326 -14.58 0.14 -16.05
CA THR A 326 -15.10 1.46 -15.67
C THR A 326 -13.97 2.42 -15.32
N LEU A 327 -13.06 2.02 -14.43
CA LEU A 327 -11.95 2.87 -13.99
C LEU A 327 -10.97 3.17 -15.13
N SER A 328 -10.67 2.17 -15.98
CA SER A 328 -9.85 2.40 -17.17
C SER A 328 -10.49 3.40 -18.14
N ALA A 329 -11.81 3.32 -18.33
CA ALA A 329 -12.53 4.27 -19.18
C ALA A 329 -12.60 5.69 -18.57
N GLU A 330 -12.69 5.81 -17.25
CA GLU A 330 -12.59 7.09 -16.55
C GLU A 330 -11.22 7.74 -16.78
N ILE A 331 -10.14 6.96 -16.67
CA ILE A 331 -8.77 7.41 -16.97
C ILE A 331 -8.64 7.87 -18.42
N ASP A 332 -9.12 7.06 -19.38
CA ASP A 332 -9.05 7.39 -20.81
C ASP A 332 -9.84 8.68 -21.12
N THR A 333 -11.03 8.82 -20.53
CA THR A 333 -11.90 10.00 -20.72
C THR A 333 -11.26 11.26 -20.14
N TYR A 334 -10.75 11.18 -18.90
CA TYR A 334 -10.07 12.30 -18.25
C TYR A 334 -8.86 12.76 -19.06
N THR A 335 -8.03 11.81 -19.49
CA THR A 335 -6.81 12.10 -20.27
C THR A 335 -7.13 12.75 -21.61
N ALA A 336 -8.14 12.24 -22.33
CA ALA A 336 -8.55 12.80 -23.62
C ALA A 336 -9.11 14.23 -23.50
N ASN A 337 -9.87 14.51 -22.43
CA ASN A 337 -10.39 15.85 -22.18
C ASN A 337 -9.26 16.82 -21.81
N TRP A 338 -8.35 16.40 -20.93
CA TRP A 338 -7.20 17.20 -20.53
C TRP A 338 -6.34 17.64 -21.71
N LEU A 339 -5.97 16.69 -22.59
CA LEU A 339 -5.14 16.98 -23.76
C LEU A 339 -5.83 17.93 -24.73
N ARG A 340 -7.14 17.74 -24.97
CA ARG A 340 -7.96 18.63 -25.79
C ARG A 340 -7.97 20.06 -25.26
N ASP A 341 -8.21 20.24 -23.96
CA ASP A 341 -8.28 21.56 -23.32
C ASP A 341 -6.90 22.24 -23.30
N ALA A 342 -5.83 21.45 -23.22
CA ALA A 342 -4.45 21.94 -23.33
C ALA A 342 -4.00 22.20 -24.79
N GLY A 343 -4.85 21.93 -25.79
CA GLY A 343 -4.51 22.08 -27.22
C GLY A 343 -3.42 21.11 -27.71
N ARG A 344 -3.34 19.92 -27.11
CA ARG A 344 -2.32 18.90 -27.39
C ARG A 344 -2.89 17.64 -28.03
#